data_AF-A0A1F3KD38-F1
#
_entry.id   AF-A0A1F3KD38-F1
#
_cell.length_a   1.000
_cell.length_b   1.000
_cell.length_c   1.000
_cell.angle_alpha   90.00
_cell.angle_beta   90.00
_cell.angle_gamma   90.00
#
_symmetry.space_group_name_H-M   'P 1'
#
loop_
_entity.id
_entity.type
_entity.pdbx_description
1 polymer ?
#
loop_
_entity_poly.entity_id
_entity_poly.type
_entity_poly.pdbx_seq_one_letter_code
_entity_poly.pdbx_strand_id
1 'polypeptide(L)'
;MKKDLIKKTLIVLFIPGLIGCKTYYIPVDSFKAQFSGFDSTELRTVFTQYPAGNIVEYLTVPIDYIKCVDKDNNPFELKNSPSIEVRFTEKDNKRTVFYFDRIFLQDTLIIGDRSRFLRLKKGISINNVKMIEIQDGHKYYRYVDIKK
;
A
#
# COMPACT_ATOMS: atom_id res chain seq x y z
N MET A 1 16.52 58.91 -28.33
CA MET A 1 15.47 58.09 -28.95
C MET A 1 16.04 56.71 -29.25
N LYS A 2 15.26 55.67 -28.97
CA LYS A 2 15.50 54.20 -29.04
C LYS A 2 15.71 53.55 -27.67
N LYS A 3 14.67 52.81 -27.33
CA LYS A 3 14.27 52.23 -26.06
C LYS A 3 14.92 50.85 -25.88
N ASP A 4 15.23 50.54 -24.63
CA ASP A 4 15.10 49.23 -23.99
C ASP A 4 15.48 47.99 -24.80
N LEU A 5 16.72 47.53 -24.65
CA LEU A 5 17.13 46.19 -25.06
C LEU A 5 17.69 45.37 -23.89
N ILE A 6 17.02 45.44 -22.74
CA ILE A 6 17.16 44.40 -21.72
C ILE A 6 16.24 43.26 -22.17
N LYS A 7 16.81 42.31 -22.92
CA LYS A 7 16.17 41.02 -23.22
C LYS A 7 15.82 40.34 -21.90
N LYS A 8 14.58 40.50 -21.45
CA LYS A 8 13.97 39.74 -20.36
C LYS A 8 13.76 38.30 -20.84
N THR A 9 14.84 37.52 -20.87
CA THR A 9 14.73 36.06 -21.00
C THR A 9 14.23 35.53 -19.67
N LEU A 10 12.91 35.44 -19.52
CA LEU A 10 12.28 34.77 -18.39
C LEU A 10 12.59 33.27 -18.52
N ILE A 11 13.62 32.80 -17.81
CA ILE A 11 13.88 31.37 -17.65
C ILE A 11 12.78 30.85 -16.73
N VAL A 12 11.71 30.32 -17.32
CA VAL A 12 10.71 29.55 -16.60
C VAL A 12 11.35 28.20 -16.29
N LEU A 13 11.93 28.09 -15.09
CA LEU A 13 12.43 26.84 -14.55
C LEU A 13 11.21 25.95 -14.26
N PHE A 14 10.84 25.09 -15.21
CA PHE A 14 9.83 24.06 -15.00
C PHE A 14 10.42 23.03 -14.04
N ILE A 15 10.20 23.22 -12.73
CA ILE A 15 10.53 22.22 -11.72
C ILE A 15 9.38 21.20 -11.77
N PRO A 16 9.55 19.99 -12.34
CA PRO A 16 8.59 18.94 -12.08
C PRO A 16 8.68 18.66 -10.58
N GLY A 17 7.63 19.03 -9.85
CA GLY A 17 7.51 18.69 -8.43
C GLY A 17 7.68 17.18 -8.30
N LEU A 18 8.58 16.76 -7.42
CA LEU A 18 8.72 15.37 -7.01
C LEU A 18 7.41 15.01 -6.28
N ILE A 19 6.39 14.58 -7.02
CA ILE A 19 5.16 14.05 -6.45
C ILE A 19 5.52 12.68 -5.87
N GLY A 20 6.08 12.69 -4.67
CA GLY A 20 6.30 11.47 -3.90
C GLY A 20 4.95 10.82 -3.61
N CYS A 21 4.89 9.49 -3.68
CA CYS A 21 3.70 8.76 -3.27
C CYS A 21 3.40 9.08 -1.80
N LYS A 22 2.14 9.42 -1.51
CA LYS A 22 1.74 9.76 -0.14
C LYS A 22 1.81 8.51 0.72
N THR A 23 2.64 8.55 1.76
CA THR A 23 2.76 7.50 2.77
C THR A 23 1.89 7.84 3.98
N TYR A 24 1.18 6.83 4.47
CA TYR A 24 0.45 6.87 5.74
C TYR A 24 1.04 5.82 6.68
N TYR A 25 0.65 5.88 7.94
CA TYR A 25 1.15 5.00 8.99
C TYR A 25 -0.01 4.25 9.64
N ILE A 26 0.22 3.00 10.04
CA ILE A 26 -0.76 2.23 10.81
C ILE A 26 -0.15 1.96 12.18
N PRO A 27 -0.75 2.49 13.28
CA PRO A 27 -0.36 2.09 14.62
C PRO A 27 -0.46 0.57 14.77
N VAL A 28 0.51 -0.07 15.44
CA VAL A 28 0.56 -1.55 15.54
C VAL A 28 -0.73 -2.12 16.15
N ASP A 29 -1.31 -1.47 17.14
CA ASP A 29 -2.57 -1.92 17.75
C ASP A 29 -3.76 -1.74 16.83
N SER A 30 -3.78 -0.66 16.03
CA SER A 30 -4.79 -0.47 14.98
C SER A 30 -4.69 -1.54 13.89
N PHE A 31 -3.46 -1.93 13.50
CA PHE A 31 -3.25 -3.03 12.58
C PHE A 31 -3.80 -4.34 13.15
N LYS A 32 -3.44 -4.68 14.40
CA LYS A 32 -3.96 -5.89 15.06
C LYS A 32 -5.48 -5.90 15.12
N ALA A 33 -6.10 -4.79 15.53
CA ALA A 33 -7.56 -4.68 15.63
C ALA A 33 -8.27 -4.81 14.28
N GLN A 34 -7.67 -4.31 13.20
CA GLN A 34 -8.22 -4.45 11.85
C GLN A 34 -8.14 -5.89 11.33
N PHE A 35 -7.17 -6.69 11.80
CA PHE A 35 -6.99 -8.07 11.36
C PHE A 35 -7.55 -9.11 12.36
N SER A 36 -7.83 -8.74 13.61
CA SER A 36 -8.27 -9.65 14.67
C SER A 36 -9.68 -10.21 14.48
N GLY A 37 -10.43 -9.71 13.50
CA GLY A 37 -11.77 -10.17 13.17
C GLY A 37 -11.81 -11.33 12.18
N PHE A 38 -10.71 -11.63 11.48
CA PHE A 38 -10.75 -12.51 10.32
C PHE A 38 -9.90 -13.76 10.54
N ASP A 39 -10.53 -14.93 10.52
CA ASP A 39 -9.84 -16.20 10.38
C ASP A 39 -9.79 -16.65 8.90
N SER A 40 -9.20 -17.82 8.62
CA SER A 40 -9.09 -18.33 7.25
C SER A 40 -10.44 -18.65 6.58
N THR A 41 -11.54 -18.66 7.33
CA THR A 41 -12.90 -18.93 6.84
C THR A 41 -13.64 -17.67 6.39
N GLU A 42 -13.16 -16.49 6.79
CA GLU A 42 -13.79 -15.19 6.45
C GLU A 42 -13.17 -14.50 5.23
N LEU A 43 -12.36 -15.21 4.46
CA LEU A 43 -11.69 -14.64 3.29
C LEU A 43 -12.66 -14.44 2.13
N ARG A 44 -12.54 -13.29 1.45
CA ARG A 44 -13.29 -12.97 0.24
C ARG A 44 -12.48 -13.32 -1.00
N THR A 45 -13.11 -14.03 -1.94
CA THR A 45 -12.57 -14.17 -3.30
C THR A 45 -12.66 -12.85 -4.04
N VAL A 46 -11.54 -12.40 -4.61
CA VAL A 46 -11.46 -11.22 -5.47
C VAL A 46 -10.83 -11.58 -6.81
N PHE A 47 -11.26 -10.87 -7.86
CA PHE A 47 -10.64 -10.92 -9.17
C PHE A 47 -9.90 -9.60 -9.41
N THR A 48 -8.64 -9.69 -9.77
CA THR A 48 -7.79 -8.52 -10.01
C THR A 48 -7.28 -8.52 -11.44
N GLN A 49 -7.57 -7.45 -12.16
CA GLN A 49 -6.96 -7.18 -13.45
C GLN A 49 -5.56 -6.58 -13.24
N TYR A 50 -4.59 -7.19 -13.91
CA TYR A 50 -3.20 -6.75 -13.93
C TYR A 50 -2.98 -5.76 -15.08
N PRO A 51 -1.89 -4.96 -15.07
CA PRO A 51 -1.61 -4.00 -16.13
C PRO A 51 -1.56 -4.59 -17.54
N ALA A 52 -1.16 -5.86 -17.68
CA ALA A 52 -1.14 -6.57 -18.96
C ALA A 52 -2.54 -7.07 -19.40
N GLY A 53 -3.60 -6.76 -18.65
CA GLY A 53 -4.98 -7.13 -18.96
C GLY A 53 -5.44 -8.49 -18.43
N ASN A 54 -4.51 -9.35 -18.01
CA ASN A 54 -4.85 -10.64 -17.42
C ASN A 54 -5.58 -10.48 -16.08
N ILE A 55 -6.52 -11.37 -15.80
CA ILE A 55 -7.28 -11.40 -14.55
C ILE A 55 -6.79 -12.56 -13.68
N VAL A 56 -6.55 -12.28 -12.40
CA VAL A 56 -6.10 -13.27 -11.42
C VAL A 56 -7.09 -13.33 -10.27
N GLU A 57 -7.50 -14.54 -9.91
CA GLU A 57 -8.37 -14.83 -8.77
C GLU A 57 -7.53 -15.14 -7.52
N TYR A 58 -7.95 -14.62 -6.37
CA TYR A 58 -7.37 -14.99 -5.07
C TYR A 58 -8.25 -14.61 -3.88
N LEU A 59 -7.92 -15.19 -2.72
CA LEU A 59 -8.52 -14.86 -1.43
C LEU A 59 -7.82 -13.66 -0.77
N THR A 60 -8.61 -12.77 -0.17
CA THR A 60 -8.13 -11.61 0.59
C THR A 60 -8.97 -11.41 1.86
N VAL A 61 -8.39 -10.74 2.85
CA VAL A 61 -9.13 -10.28 4.03
C VAL A 61 -10.11 -9.19 3.60
N PRO A 62 -11.40 -9.23 4.00
CA PRO A 62 -12.43 -8.31 3.51
C PRO A 62 -12.36 -6.93 4.20
N ILE A 63 -11.20 -6.26 4.09
CA ILE A 63 -11.00 -4.88 4.53
C ILE A 63 -11.19 -3.96 3.32
N ASP A 64 -12.28 -3.19 3.30
CA ASP A 64 -12.55 -2.25 2.21
C ASP A 64 -11.86 -0.89 2.41
N TYR A 65 -11.69 -0.46 3.67
CA TYR A 65 -10.99 0.77 4.05
C TYR A 65 -9.98 0.49 5.16
N ILE A 66 -8.78 1.01 4.97
CA ILE A 66 -7.65 0.83 5.87
C ILE A 66 -7.59 2.04 6.79
N LYS A 67 -7.79 1.81 8.08
CA LYS A 67 -7.66 2.85 9.11
C LYS A 67 -6.18 3.10 9.35
N CYS A 68 -5.75 4.31 9.09
CA CYS A 68 -4.36 4.76 9.21
C CYS A 68 -4.29 6.20 9.73
N VAL A 69 -3.08 6.74 9.83
CA VAL A 69 -2.81 8.13 10.17
C VAL A 69 -1.87 8.75 9.16
N ASP A 70 -1.94 10.05 8.95
CA ASP A 70 -0.95 10.78 8.18
C ASP A 70 0.35 11.02 8.98
N LYS A 71 1.31 11.72 8.37
CA LYS A 71 2.59 12.07 8.99
C LYS A 71 2.46 12.98 10.24
N ASP A 72 1.34 13.68 10.36
CA ASP A 72 1.04 14.60 11.45
C ASP A 72 0.13 13.90 12.51
N ASN A 73 -0.03 12.58 12.39
CA ASN A 73 -0.84 11.70 13.23
C ASN A 73 -2.35 11.97 13.18
N ASN A 74 -2.85 12.62 12.13
CA ASN A 74 -4.29 12.79 11.92
C ASN A 74 -4.90 11.50 11.38
N PRO A 75 -6.09 11.07 11.88
CA PRO A 75 -6.79 9.92 11.35
C PRO A 75 -7.10 10.04 9.85
N PHE A 76 -6.94 8.94 9.13
CA PHE A 76 -7.24 8.83 7.71
C PHE A 76 -7.79 7.44 7.38
N GLU A 77 -8.67 7.37 6.38
CA GLU A 77 -9.16 6.10 5.85
C GLU A 77 -8.74 5.97 4.38
N LEU A 78 -7.84 5.02 4.11
CA LEU A 78 -7.38 4.72 2.76
C LEU A 78 -8.24 3.62 2.16
N LYS A 79 -8.91 3.90 1.04
CA LYS A 79 -9.63 2.87 0.29
C LYS A 79 -8.66 1.76 -0.12
N ASN A 80 -8.96 0.52 0.26
CA ASN A 80 -8.12 -0.61 -0.06
C ASN A 80 -8.17 -0.90 -1.57
N SER A 81 -7.05 -1.37 -2.12
CA SER A 81 -6.93 -1.75 -3.51
C SER A 81 -5.75 -2.72 -3.70
N PRO A 82 -5.71 -3.47 -4.81
CA PRO A 82 -4.60 -4.37 -5.06
C PRO A 82 -3.28 -3.63 -5.40
N SER A 83 -3.31 -2.32 -5.57
CA SER A 83 -2.11 -1.50 -5.74
C SER A 83 -1.49 -1.02 -4.42
N ILE A 84 -2.18 -1.21 -3.29
CA ILE A 84 -1.70 -0.77 -1.99
C ILE A 84 -0.60 -1.69 -1.47
N GLU A 85 0.53 -1.09 -1.10
CA GLU A 85 1.67 -1.75 -0.49
C GLU A 85 1.76 -1.39 1.00
N VAL A 86 2.11 -2.38 1.81
CA VAL A 86 2.44 -2.21 3.22
C VAL A 86 3.91 -2.51 3.45
N ARG A 87 4.58 -1.64 4.20
CA ARG A 87 5.97 -1.82 4.59
C ARG A 87 6.05 -1.96 6.10
N PHE A 88 6.58 -3.10 6.53
CA PHE A 88 6.91 -3.36 7.91
C PHE A 88 8.39 -3.08 8.13
N THR A 89 8.69 -2.23 9.10
CA THR A 89 10.05 -2.07 9.63
C THR A 89 10.14 -2.77 10.97
N GLU A 90 11.04 -3.74 11.06
CA GLU A 90 11.33 -4.51 12.28
C GLU A 90 12.30 -3.74 13.21
N LYS A 91 12.39 -4.13 14.48
CA LYS A 91 13.24 -3.49 15.50
C LYS A 91 14.70 -3.36 15.07
N ASP A 92 15.22 -4.38 14.39
CA ASP A 92 16.56 -4.47 13.79
C ASP A 92 16.75 -3.61 12.51
N ASN A 93 15.75 -2.80 12.14
CA ASN A 93 15.69 -1.99 10.91
C ASN A 93 15.49 -2.78 9.61
N LYS A 94 15.26 -4.09 9.69
CA LYS A 94 14.91 -4.87 8.50
C LYS A 94 13.55 -4.42 7.96
N ARG A 95 13.49 -4.19 6.66
CA ARG A 95 12.27 -3.77 5.96
C ARG A 95 11.71 -4.89 5.12
N THR A 96 10.42 -5.16 5.26
CA THR A 96 9.69 -6.11 4.45
C THR A 96 8.47 -5.43 3.83
N VAL A 97 8.32 -5.56 2.51
CA VAL A 97 7.18 -5.00 1.77
C VAL A 97 6.29 -6.14 1.29
N PHE A 98 4.98 -5.95 1.45
CA PHE A 98 3.94 -6.83 0.95
C PHE A 98 2.86 -6.01 0.23
N TYR A 99 2.03 -6.69 -0.56
CA TYR A 99 0.75 -6.12 -0.99
C TYR A 99 -0.24 -6.24 0.17
N PHE A 100 -0.93 -5.16 0.53
CA PHE A 100 -1.77 -5.13 1.72
C PHE A 100 -2.92 -6.15 1.64
N ASP A 101 -3.52 -6.32 0.47
CA ASP A 101 -4.59 -7.30 0.23
C ASP A 101 -4.10 -8.75 0.10
N ARG A 102 -2.80 -9.00 0.31
CA ARG A 102 -2.17 -10.33 0.29
C ARG A 102 -1.50 -10.66 1.63
N ILE A 103 -1.90 -10.00 2.72
CA ILE A 103 -1.41 -10.32 4.06
C ILE A 103 -2.52 -10.93 4.92
N PHE A 104 -2.10 -11.77 5.85
CA PHE A 104 -2.94 -12.31 6.91
C PHE A 104 -2.16 -12.21 8.22
N LEU A 105 -2.86 -11.97 9.33
CA LEU A 105 -2.31 -12.04 10.67
C LEU A 105 -2.89 -13.27 11.36
N GLN A 106 -2.05 -14.23 11.68
CA GLN A 106 -2.43 -15.39 12.48
C GLN A 106 -1.62 -15.37 13.77
N ASP A 107 -2.32 -15.25 14.90
CA ASP A 107 -1.73 -15.03 16.23
C ASP A 107 -0.75 -13.85 16.24
N THR A 108 0.55 -14.13 16.14
CA THR A 108 1.62 -13.12 16.13
C THR A 108 2.38 -13.07 14.80
N LEU A 109 2.00 -13.90 13.82
CA LEU A 109 2.68 -14.06 12.55
C LEU A 109 1.92 -13.34 11.44
N ILE A 110 2.55 -12.32 10.85
CA ILE A 110 2.10 -11.73 9.59
C ILE A 110 2.66 -12.58 8.46
N ILE A 111 1.79 -13.15 7.64
CA ILE A 111 2.15 -13.90 6.44
C ILE A 111 1.68 -13.10 5.24
N GLY A 112 2.57 -12.83 4.29
CA GLY A 112 2.18 -12.12 3.07
C GLY A 112 3.00 -12.47 1.83
N ASP A 113 2.45 -12.08 0.67
CA ASP A 113 3.12 -12.23 -0.62
C ASP A 113 3.97 -10.99 -0.96
N ARG A 114 5.27 -11.21 -1.21
CA ARG A 114 6.21 -10.15 -1.64
C ARG A 114 6.14 -9.85 -3.13
N SER A 115 5.53 -10.74 -3.91
CA SER A 115 5.41 -10.64 -5.35
C SER A 115 4.07 -11.18 -5.81
N ARG A 116 3.38 -10.41 -6.65
CA ARG A 116 2.15 -10.82 -7.33
C ARG A 116 2.35 -11.90 -8.39
N PHE A 117 3.60 -12.14 -8.81
CA PHE A 117 3.94 -13.09 -9.87
C PHE A 117 4.64 -14.34 -9.34
N LEU A 118 5.64 -14.15 -8.47
CA LEU A 118 6.51 -15.23 -8.00
C LEU A 118 5.97 -15.95 -6.74
N ARG A 119 4.81 -15.53 -6.20
CA ARG A 119 4.16 -16.09 -5.00
C ARG A 119 5.13 -16.28 -3.82
N LEU A 120 6.07 -15.35 -3.67
CA LEU A 120 7.11 -15.39 -2.64
C LEU A 120 6.49 -15.01 -1.28
N LYS A 121 6.03 -16.02 -0.56
CA LYS A 121 5.52 -15.86 0.81
C LYS A 121 6.63 -15.57 1.79
N LYS A 122 6.37 -14.69 2.76
CA LYS A 122 7.26 -14.47 3.90
C LYS A 122 6.43 -14.22 5.15
N GLY A 123 6.91 -14.80 6.26
CA GLY A 123 6.41 -14.53 7.60
C GLY A 123 7.28 -13.50 8.32
N ILE A 124 6.67 -12.59 9.08
CA ILE A 124 7.34 -11.75 10.08
C ILE A 124 6.51 -11.73 11.37
N SER A 125 7.16 -11.62 12.53
CA SER A 125 6.43 -11.50 13.80
C SER A 125 5.97 -10.06 14.01
N ILE A 126 4.67 -9.84 14.28
CA ILE A 126 4.13 -8.51 14.63
C ILE A 126 4.80 -7.95 15.89
N ASN A 127 5.29 -8.81 16.79
CA ASN A 127 5.97 -8.39 18.02
C ASN A 127 7.35 -7.77 17.75
N ASN A 128 7.91 -7.99 16.56
CA ASN A 128 9.17 -7.41 16.11
C ASN A 128 8.95 -6.14 15.27
N VAL A 129 7.72 -5.85 14.85
CA VAL A 129 7.40 -4.67 14.06
C VAL A 129 7.45 -3.42 14.95
N LYS A 130 8.19 -2.41 14.51
CA LYS A 130 8.23 -1.09 15.14
C LYS A 130 7.48 -0.01 14.36
N MET A 131 7.29 -0.20 13.06
CA MET A 131 6.61 0.77 12.19
C MET A 131 5.93 0.05 11.03
N ILE A 132 4.72 0.51 10.71
CA ILE A 132 3.93 0.04 9.58
C ILE A 132 3.62 1.26 8.72
N GLU A 133 4.12 1.27 7.50
CA GLU A 133 3.85 2.29 6.50
C GLU A 133 2.93 1.71 5.42
N ILE A 134 2.06 2.54 4.86
CA ILE A 134 1.18 2.17 3.75
C ILE A 134 1.21 3.24 2.67
N GLN A 135 1.24 2.80 1.42
CA GLN A 135 1.34 3.67 0.26
C GLN A 135 0.62 3.05 -0.94
N ASP A 136 0.15 3.88 -1.85
CA ASP A 136 -0.23 3.41 -3.18
C ASP A 136 1.05 3.18 -4.01
N GLY A 137 1.27 1.93 -4.43
CA GLY A 137 2.40 1.58 -5.28
C GLY A 137 2.22 2.02 -6.75
N HIS A 138 1.06 2.60 -7.09
CA HIS A 138 0.67 3.06 -8.43
C HIS A 138 0.91 2.01 -9.52
N LYS A 139 0.70 0.74 -9.16
CA LYS A 139 0.91 -0.41 -10.04
C LYS A 139 -0.26 -0.69 -10.98
N TYR A 140 -1.32 0.13 -10.94
CA TYR A 140 -2.52 0.04 -11.78
C TYR A 140 -3.26 -1.31 -11.72
N TYR A 141 -3.09 -2.08 -10.63
CA TYR A 141 -3.95 -3.22 -10.36
C TYR A 141 -5.35 -2.74 -9.97
N ARG A 142 -6.40 -3.43 -10.44
CA ARG A 142 -7.79 -3.08 -10.15
C ARG A 142 -8.60 -4.32 -9.81
N TYR A 143 -9.43 -4.24 -8.77
CA TYR A 143 -10.49 -5.23 -8.58
C TYR A 143 -11.50 -5.11 -9.72
N VAL A 144 -11.96 -6.25 -10.21
CA VAL A 144 -12.98 -6.34 -11.26
C VAL A 144 -14.03 -7.35 -10.83
N ASP A 145 -15.28 -7.08 -11.20
CA ASP A 145 -16.36 -8.04 -11.04
C ASP A 145 -16.42 -8.93 -12.27
N ILE A 146 -16.24 -10.24 -12.08
CA ILE A 146 -16.55 -11.21 -13.13
C ILE A 146 -17.97 -11.69 -12.85
N LYS A 147 -18.93 -11.23 -13.65
CA LYS A 147 -20.26 -11.85 -13.66
C LYS A 147 -20.08 -13.29 -14.17
N LYS A 148 -20.37 -14.26 -13.30
CA LYS A 148 -20.53 -15.66 -13.72
C LYS A 148 -21.87 -15.83 -14.43
#